data_AF-A0A1B4V1U5-F1
#
_entry.id   AF-A0A1B4V1U5-F1
#
_cell.length_a   1.000
_cell.length_b   1.000
_cell.length_c   1.000
_cell.angle_alpha   90.00
_cell.angle_beta   90.00
_cell.angle_gamma   90.00
#
_symmetry.space_group_name_H-M   'P 1'
#
loop_
_entity.id
_entity.type
_entity.pdbx_description
1 polymer ?
#
loop_
_entity_poly.entity_id
_entity_poly.type
_entity_poly.pdbx_seq_one_letter_code
_entity_poly.pdbx_strand_id
1 'polypeptide(L)'
;MRTVAPWLVAGVALVAVVVMLAKTADRDEVVPIPMSSLPGPGPTGTPPAGGPVDLSSMTPREAADRLFNRIMTASERGDREEALRFVPMALMAYDELGTLDNDAHYHVALIQLVAGDTAKVRAHIESLRQAVPGHLLASMLEHRIAEREGKPDGMARAYRAFLAAYDAEIAAGRTEYQDHRGLIDRFRDAAAQAAARPAAARAPGK
;
A
#
# COMPACT_ATOMS: atom_id res chain seq x y z
N MET A 1 28.20 -59.12 -13.57
CA MET A 1 27.34 -58.03 -14.10
C MET A 1 26.19 -57.84 -13.14
N ARG A 2 26.21 -56.80 -12.30
CA ARG A 2 25.16 -56.51 -11.30
C ARG A 2 24.22 -55.46 -11.89
N THR A 3 23.00 -55.89 -12.19
CA THR A 3 21.87 -55.03 -12.58
C THR A 3 21.52 -54.10 -11.41
N VAL A 4 21.75 -52.80 -11.59
CA VAL A 4 21.21 -51.77 -10.70
C VAL A 4 19.72 -51.63 -10.99
N ALA A 5 18.91 -51.89 -9.96
CA ALA A 5 17.45 -51.88 -10.04
C ALA A 5 16.89 -50.45 -10.30
N PRO A 6 15.80 -50.32 -11.09
CA PRO A 6 15.27 -49.03 -11.57
C PRO A 6 14.62 -48.14 -10.49
N TRP A 7 14.62 -48.56 -9.22
CA TRP A 7 14.01 -47.82 -8.11
C TRP A 7 14.88 -46.68 -7.56
N LEU A 8 16.12 -46.54 -8.02
CA LEU A 8 17.00 -45.43 -7.60
C LEU A 8 16.82 -44.14 -8.43
N VAL A 9 16.00 -44.16 -9.49
CA VAL A 9 15.71 -42.93 -10.28
C VAL A 9 14.60 -42.08 -9.64
N ALA A 10 13.68 -42.67 -8.87
CA ALA A 10 12.60 -41.94 -8.21
C ALA A 10 13.06 -41.12 -6.99
N GLY A 11 14.13 -41.53 -6.31
CA GLY A 11 14.68 -40.81 -5.15
C GLY A 11 15.47 -39.55 -5.53
N VAL A 12 16.17 -39.57 -6.66
CA VAL A 12 17.00 -38.43 -7.12
C VAL A 12 16.12 -37.32 -7.73
N ALA A 13 14.99 -37.68 -8.37
CA ALA A 13 14.03 -36.70 -8.87
C ALA A 13 13.33 -35.90 -7.75
N LEU A 14 13.06 -36.54 -6.59
CA LEU A 14 12.42 -35.87 -5.46
C LEU A 14 13.38 -34.87 -4.77
N VAL A 15 14.67 -35.22 -4.64
CA VAL A 15 15.68 -34.28 -4.11
C VAL A 15 15.89 -33.10 -5.07
N ALA A 16 15.88 -33.33 -6.38
CA ALA A 16 15.97 -32.26 -7.37
C ALA A 16 14.76 -31.30 -7.32
N VAL A 17 13.54 -31.83 -7.09
CA VAL A 17 12.34 -31.00 -6.93
C VAL A 17 12.36 -30.22 -5.61
N VAL A 18 12.82 -30.81 -4.50
CA VAL A 18 12.96 -30.10 -3.21
C VAL A 18 14.03 -29.01 -3.28
N VAL A 19 15.16 -29.26 -3.94
CA VAL A 19 16.20 -28.24 -4.15
C VAL A 19 15.74 -27.15 -5.13
N MET A 20 14.93 -27.48 -6.14
CA MET A 20 14.37 -26.51 -7.08
C MET A 20 13.27 -25.65 -6.44
N LEU A 21 12.46 -26.20 -5.53
CA LEU A 21 11.51 -25.44 -4.70
C LEU A 21 12.22 -24.58 -3.66
N ALA A 22 13.33 -25.04 -3.09
CA ALA A 22 14.14 -24.24 -2.17
C ALA A 22 14.79 -23.04 -2.89
N LYS A 23 15.18 -23.18 -4.17
CA LYS A 23 15.73 -22.07 -4.95
C LYS A 23 14.71 -21.05 -5.46
N THR A 24 13.41 -21.36 -5.46
CA THR A 24 12.37 -20.35 -5.67
C THR A 24 11.96 -19.63 -4.39
N ALA A 25 12.40 -20.12 -3.23
CA ALA A 25 12.19 -19.48 -1.92
C ALA A 25 13.29 -18.47 -1.56
N ASP A 26 14.40 -18.43 -2.31
CA ASP A 26 15.49 -17.44 -2.18
C ASP A 26 15.27 -16.22 -3.09
N ARG A 27 13.99 -15.92 -3.38
CA ARG A 27 13.65 -14.56 -3.80
C ARG A 27 13.69 -13.74 -2.54
N ASP A 28 14.73 -12.92 -2.42
CA ASP A 28 14.79 -11.81 -1.46
C ASP A 28 13.38 -11.31 -1.20
N GLU A 29 12.87 -11.60 -0.01
CA GLU A 29 11.70 -10.91 0.49
C GLU A 29 12.12 -9.44 0.54
N VAL A 30 11.83 -8.71 -0.52
CA VAL A 30 11.29 -7.36 -0.36
C VAL A 30 10.13 -7.58 0.58
N VAL A 31 10.38 -7.43 1.88
CA VAL A 31 9.36 -7.46 2.92
C VAL A 31 8.29 -6.53 2.39
N PRO A 32 7.17 -7.07 1.85
CA PRO A 32 6.05 -6.23 1.51
C PRO A 32 5.72 -5.62 2.85
N ILE A 33 5.63 -4.28 2.97
CA ILE A 33 5.19 -3.71 4.25
C ILE A 33 3.85 -4.39 4.55
N PRO A 34 3.81 -5.31 5.53
CA PRO A 34 2.62 -6.08 5.72
C PRO A 34 1.60 -5.10 6.29
N MET A 35 0.45 -4.97 5.65
CA MET A 35 -0.69 -4.25 6.23
C MET A 35 -1.03 -4.80 7.64
N SER A 36 -0.55 -6.00 7.98
CA SER A 36 -0.60 -6.68 9.28
C SER A 36 0.09 -5.96 10.45
N SER A 37 0.56 -4.72 10.29
CA SER A 37 1.13 -3.91 11.38
C SER A 37 0.51 -2.51 11.49
N LEU A 38 -0.68 -2.32 10.91
CA LEU A 38 -1.50 -1.13 11.08
C LEU A 38 -2.42 -1.30 12.31
N PRO A 39 -2.17 -0.62 13.45
CA PRO A 39 -3.29 -0.22 14.28
C PRO A 39 -4.04 0.85 13.49
N GLY A 40 -5.24 0.51 13.04
CA GLY A 40 -6.23 1.51 12.63
C GLY A 40 -6.53 2.45 13.81
N PRO A 41 -7.09 3.64 13.55
CA PRO A 41 -7.55 4.50 14.63
C PRO A 41 -8.48 3.70 15.58
N GLY A 42 -8.18 3.76 16.88
CA GLY A 42 -8.94 3.11 17.95
C GLY A 42 -10.40 3.58 18.04
N PRO A 43 -11.22 2.92 18.85
CA PRO A 43 -12.55 2.47 18.45
C PRO A 43 -13.63 3.55 18.59
N THR A 44 -14.41 3.72 17.53
CA THR A 44 -15.85 3.94 17.64
C THR A 44 -16.56 2.81 16.89
N GLY A 45 -16.92 1.76 17.63
CA GLY A 45 -17.84 0.70 17.20
C GLY A 45 -17.39 -0.12 15.98
N THR A 46 -16.88 -1.33 16.21
CA THR A 46 -16.77 -2.35 15.16
C THR A 46 -18.16 -2.63 14.58
N PRO A 47 -18.45 -2.25 13.32
CA PRO A 47 -19.71 -2.60 12.69
C PRO A 47 -19.65 -4.08 12.28
N PRO A 48 -20.78 -4.81 12.29
CA PRO A 48 -20.82 -6.19 11.83
C PRO A 48 -20.31 -6.30 10.39
N ALA A 49 -19.45 -7.28 10.15
CA ALA A 49 -19.00 -7.64 8.80
C ALA A 49 -20.21 -8.10 7.98
N GLY A 50 -20.52 -7.38 6.90
CA GLY A 50 -21.54 -7.78 5.91
C GLY A 50 -22.90 -7.09 6.00
N GLY A 51 -23.10 -6.10 6.89
CA GLY A 51 -24.34 -5.31 6.94
C GLY A 51 -24.39 -4.14 5.93
N PRO A 52 -25.59 -3.62 5.57
CA PRO A 52 -25.74 -2.36 4.85
C PRO A 52 -24.99 -1.23 5.57
N VAL A 53 -24.34 -0.35 4.81
CA VAL A 53 -23.71 0.85 5.39
C VAL A 53 -24.82 1.85 5.68
N ASP A 54 -25.10 2.11 6.96
CA ASP A 54 -25.99 3.21 7.35
C ASP A 54 -25.25 4.54 7.20
N LEU A 55 -25.73 5.37 6.28
CA LEU A 55 -25.19 6.68 5.95
C LEU A 55 -26.19 7.81 6.31
N SER A 56 -27.39 7.45 6.78
CA SER A 56 -28.56 8.35 6.80
C SER A 56 -28.47 9.50 7.80
N SER A 57 -27.55 9.42 8.76
CA SER A 57 -27.32 10.42 9.81
C SER A 57 -25.93 11.06 9.76
N MET A 58 -25.14 10.74 8.73
CA MET A 58 -23.76 11.23 8.58
C MET A 58 -23.70 12.51 7.75
N THR A 59 -22.72 13.37 8.01
CA THR A 59 -22.33 14.40 7.04
C THR A 59 -21.84 13.75 5.74
N PRO A 60 -21.85 14.46 4.59
CA PRO A 60 -21.35 13.91 3.33
C PRO A 60 -19.90 13.39 3.44
N ARG A 61 -19.05 14.11 4.19
CA ARG A 61 -17.66 13.72 4.42
C ARG A 61 -17.54 12.44 5.25
N GLU A 62 -18.28 12.36 6.35
CA GLU A 62 -18.29 11.16 7.20
C GLU A 62 -18.80 9.94 6.44
N ALA A 63 -19.81 10.11 5.57
CA ALA A 63 -20.33 9.05 4.71
C ALA A 63 -19.25 8.54 3.72
N ALA A 64 -18.51 9.45 3.09
CA ALA A 64 -17.40 9.10 2.19
C ALA A 64 -16.27 8.38 2.94
N ASP A 65 -15.87 8.88 4.12
CA ASP A 65 -14.84 8.28 4.97
C ASP A 65 -15.26 6.90 5.50
N ARG A 66 -16.55 6.70 5.78
CA ARG A 66 -17.10 5.41 6.18
C ARG A 66 -16.93 4.37 5.08
N LEU A 67 -17.22 4.74 3.83
CA LEU A 67 -17.04 3.87 2.66
C LEU A 67 -15.56 3.62 2.39
N PHE A 68 -14.71 4.64 2.50
CA PHE A 68 -13.25 4.51 2.41
C PHE A 68 -12.73 3.47 3.41
N ASN A 69 -13.08 3.61 4.70
CA ASN A 69 -12.65 2.69 5.75
C ASN A 69 -13.11 1.26 5.48
N ARG A 70 -14.31 1.08 4.92
CA ARG A 70 -14.83 -0.23 4.53
C ARG A 70 -13.97 -0.88 3.44
N ILE A 71 -13.62 -0.12 2.40
CA ILE A 71 -12.78 -0.58 1.28
C ILE A 71 -11.39 -0.95 1.79
N MET A 72 -10.75 -0.06 2.57
CA MET A 72 -9.40 -0.32 3.09
C MET A 72 -9.38 -1.54 4.00
N THR A 73 -10.34 -1.66 4.91
CA THR A 73 -10.48 -2.82 5.79
C THR A 73 -10.66 -4.14 5.02
N ALA A 74 -11.48 -4.15 3.96
CA ALA A 74 -11.66 -5.33 3.13
C ALA A 74 -10.39 -5.68 2.34
N SER A 75 -9.75 -4.67 1.74
CA SER A 75 -8.48 -4.82 1.02
C SER A 75 -7.36 -5.35 1.92
N GLU A 76 -7.29 -4.90 3.17
CA GLU A 76 -6.31 -5.36 4.17
C GLU A 76 -6.46 -6.84 4.53
N ARG A 77 -7.71 -7.32 4.57
CA ARG A 77 -8.02 -8.74 4.83
C ARG A 77 -7.85 -9.63 3.59
N GLY A 78 -7.49 -9.05 2.44
CA GLY A 78 -7.42 -9.74 1.16
C GLY A 78 -8.78 -10.00 0.50
N ASP A 79 -9.87 -9.46 1.04
CA ASP A 79 -11.20 -9.56 0.46
C ASP A 79 -11.38 -8.52 -0.65
N ARG A 80 -10.77 -8.84 -1.81
CA ARG A 80 -10.77 -7.95 -2.97
C ARG A 80 -12.15 -7.77 -3.58
N GLU A 81 -12.98 -8.81 -3.59
CA GLU A 81 -14.34 -8.73 -4.13
C GLU A 81 -15.17 -7.72 -3.34
N GLU A 82 -15.13 -7.81 -2.02
CA GLU A 82 -15.82 -6.86 -1.15
C GLU A 82 -15.29 -5.44 -1.31
N ALA A 83 -13.97 -5.27 -1.34
CA ALA A 83 -13.37 -3.95 -1.52
C ALA A 83 -13.84 -3.30 -2.83
N LEU A 84 -13.77 -4.04 -3.95
CA LEU A 84 -14.17 -3.53 -5.27
C LEU A 84 -15.66 -3.23 -5.38
N ARG A 85 -16.51 -3.97 -4.66
CA ARG A 85 -17.97 -3.73 -4.64
C ARG A 85 -18.32 -2.33 -4.11
N PHE A 86 -17.53 -1.79 -3.17
CA PHE A 86 -17.79 -0.48 -2.57
C PHE A 86 -17.08 0.69 -3.29
N VAL A 87 -16.11 0.41 -4.17
CA VAL A 87 -15.34 1.46 -4.88
C VAL A 87 -16.24 2.48 -5.60
N PRO A 88 -17.22 2.10 -6.44
CA PRO A 88 -18.02 3.09 -7.16
C PRO A 88 -18.81 4.02 -6.22
N MET A 89 -19.34 3.46 -5.13
CA MET A 89 -20.11 4.22 -4.15
C MET A 89 -19.23 5.20 -3.37
N ALA A 90 -18.02 4.80 -2.99
CA ALA A 90 -17.08 5.69 -2.31
C ALA A 90 -16.62 6.84 -3.23
N LEU A 91 -16.28 6.53 -4.49
CA LEU A 91 -15.87 7.56 -5.45
C LEU A 91 -16.98 8.59 -5.70
N MET A 92 -18.23 8.14 -5.81
CA MET A 92 -19.38 9.04 -5.93
C MET A 92 -19.56 9.91 -4.68
N ALA A 93 -19.43 9.34 -3.49
CA ALA A 93 -19.53 10.09 -2.23
C ALA A 93 -18.45 11.17 -2.08
N TYR A 94 -17.22 10.90 -2.54
CA TYR A 94 -16.16 11.92 -2.59
C TYR A 94 -16.42 13.00 -3.66
N ASP A 95 -16.98 12.63 -4.81
CA ASP A 95 -17.34 13.60 -5.87
C ASP A 95 -18.42 14.59 -5.39
N GLU A 96 -19.37 14.13 -4.56
CA GLU A 96 -20.41 14.97 -3.96
C GLU A 96 -19.86 16.04 -2.98
N LEU A 97 -18.63 15.88 -2.47
CA LEU A 97 -17.97 16.91 -1.66
C LEU A 97 -17.56 18.14 -2.49
N GLY A 98 -17.48 17.99 -3.81
CA GLY A 98 -17.00 19.03 -4.72
C GLY A 98 -15.48 19.16 -4.65
N THR A 99 -14.99 20.28 -4.10
CA THR A 99 -13.54 20.51 -4.02
C THR A 99 -12.95 19.63 -2.92
N LEU A 100 -11.99 18.78 -3.29
CA LEU A 100 -11.30 17.90 -2.35
C LEU A 100 -10.19 18.65 -1.63
N ASP A 101 -10.09 18.45 -0.32
CA ASP A 101 -8.89 18.81 0.44
C ASP A 101 -7.77 17.76 0.22
N ASN A 102 -6.59 18.01 0.79
CA ASN A 102 -5.43 17.12 0.65
C ASN A 102 -5.72 15.70 1.19
N ASP A 103 -6.47 15.60 2.28
CA ASP A 103 -6.81 14.32 2.89
C ASP A 103 -7.75 13.50 1.98
N ALA A 104 -8.79 14.14 1.46
CA ALA A 104 -9.71 13.53 0.51
C ALA A 104 -9.00 13.14 -0.79
N HIS A 105 -8.07 13.95 -1.30
CA HIS A 105 -7.23 13.55 -2.43
C HIS A 105 -6.43 12.28 -2.14
N TYR A 106 -5.87 12.16 -0.93
CA TYR A 106 -5.17 10.95 -0.51
C TYR A 106 -6.10 9.73 -0.42
N HIS A 107 -7.28 9.88 0.20
CA HIS A 107 -8.26 8.80 0.32
C HIS A 107 -8.77 8.30 -1.03
N VAL A 108 -9.15 9.22 -1.93
CA VAL A 108 -9.57 8.85 -3.29
C VAL A 108 -8.44 8.16 -4.04
N ALA A 109 -7.20 8.62 -3.91
CA ALA A 109 -6.05 7.96 -4.53
C ALA A 109 -5.86 6.52 -4.01
N LEU A 110 -6.06 6.25 -2.73
CA LEU A 110 -6.00 4.90 -2.18
C LEU A 110 -7.16 4.01 -2.69
N ILE A 111 -8.36 4.56 -2.84
CA ILE A 111 -9.50 3.86 -3.45
C ILE A 111 -9.16 3.49 -4.90
N GLN A 112 -8.59 4.42 -5.68
CA GLN A 112 -8.15 4.16 -7.05
C GLN A 112 -7.01 3.12 -7.11
N LEU A 113 -6.10 3.11 -6.13
CA LEU A 113 -5.11 2.04 -6.00
C LEU A 113 -5.79 0.67 -5.80
N VAL A 114 -6.81 0.57 -4.94
CA VAL A 114 -7.59 -0.68 -4.78
C VAL A 114 -8.24 -1.10 -6.11
N ALA A 115 -8.79 -0.15 -6.85
CA ALA A 115 -9.36 -0.37 -8.18
C ALA A 115 -8.31 -0.75 -9.25
N GLY A 116 -7.03 -0.48 -8.99
CA GLY A 116 -5.94 -0.70 -9.94
C GLY A 116 -5.76 0.42 -10.97
N ASP A 117 -6.39 1.58 -10.77
CA ASP A 117 -6.34 2.72 -11.69
C ASP A 117 -5.19 3.68 -11.33
N THR A 118 -3.95 3.25 -11.59
CA THR A 118 -2.76 4.06 -11.25
C THR A 118 -2.69 5.39 -11.99
N ALA A 119 -3.36 5.53 -13.13
CA ALA A 119 -3.45 6.79 -13.86
C ALA A 119 -4.23 7.84 -13.04
N LYS A 120 -5.38 7.47 -12.47
CA LYS A 120 -6.13 8.38 -11.58
C LYS A 120 -5.39 8.66 -10.27
N VAL A 121 -4.65 7.70 -9.73
CA VAL A 121 -3.79 7.94 -8.56
C VAL A 121 -2.77 9.03 -8.85
N ARG A 122 -2.15 9.04 -10.04
CA ARG A 122 -1.19 10.07 -10.46
C ARG A 122 -1.82 11.46 -10.57
N ALA A 123 -3.08 11.56 -10.99
CA ALA A 123 -3.79 12.85 -11.01
C ALA A 123 -3.97 13.44 -9.60
N HIS A 124 -4.25 12.60 -8.60
CA HIS A 124 -4.33 13.04 -7.21
C HIS A 124 -2.96 13.37 -6.60
N ILE A 125 -1.91 12.63 -6.96
CA ILE A 125 -0.52 12.99 -6.61
C ILE A 125 -0.18 14.39 -7.12
N GLU A 126 -0.55 14.71 -8.36
CA GLU A 126 -0.33 16.04 -8.94
C GLU A 126 -1.11 17.11 -8.18
N SER A 127 -2.38 16.85 -7.83
CA SER A 127 -3.19 17.79 -7.04
C SER A 127 -2.55 18.09 -5.67
N LEU A 128 -2.06 17.05 -4.98
CA LEU A 128 -1.32 17.19 -3.72
C LEU A 128 -0.02 18.01 -3.90
N ARG A 129 0.69 17.81 -5.01
CA ARG A 129 1.93 18.54 -5.32
C ARG A 129 1.70 19.99 -5.73
N GLN A 130 0.57 20.27 -6.37
CA GLN A 130 0.15 21.65 -6.67
C GLN A 130 -0.15 22.43 -5.39
N ALA A 131 -0.79 21.79 -4.41
CA ALA A 131 -1.00 22.38 -3.09
C ALA A 131 0.32 22.51 -2.31
N VAL A 132 1.15 21.46 -2.33
CA VAL A 132 2.41 21.39 -1.58
C VAL A 132 3.46 20.60 -2.38
N PRO A 133 4.50 21.23 -2.96
CA PRO A 133 5.44 20.52 -3.83
C PRO A 133 6.14 19.30 -3.19
N GLY A 134 6.40 19.37 -1.88
CA GLY A 134 7.04 18.31 -1.09
C GLY A 134 6.07 17.35 -0.38
N HIS A 135 4.78 17.33 -0.74
CA HIS A 135 3.74 16.63 0.03
C HIS A 135 4.10 15.17 0.37
N LEU A 136 4.07 14.82 1.66
CA LEU A 136 4.53 13.51 2.13
C LEU A 136 3.63 12.38 1.62
N LEU A 137 2.31 12.55 1.72
CA LEU A 137 1.32 11.61 1.21
C LEU A 137 1.46 11.34 -0.30
N ALA A 138 1.84 12.34 -1.10
CA ALA A 138 2.10 12.17 -2.53
C ALA A 138 3.29 11.24 -2.78
N SER A 139 4.38 11.39 -2.02
CA SER A 139 5.56 10.50 -2.11
C SER A 139 5.20 9.07 -1.70
N MET A 140 4.35 8.90 -0.70
CA MET A 140 3.86 7.56 -0.29
C MET A 140 3.02 6.89 -1.37
N LEU A 141 2.17 7.65 -2.08
CA LEU A 141 1.40 7.14 -3.22
C LEU A 141 2.31 6.73 -4.40
N GLU A 142 3.32 7.54 -4.73
CA GLU A 142 4.31 7.19 -5.76
C GLU A 142 5.05 5.90 -5.43
N HIS A 143 5.41 5.70 -4.16
CA HIS A 143 6.00 4.44 -3.70
C HIS A 143 5.05 3.26 -3.93
N ARG A 144 3.77 3.39 -3.53
CA ARG A 144 2.77 2.32 -3.74
C ARG A 144 2.53 2.00 -5.21
N ILE A 145 2.52 3.01 -6.09
CA ILE A 145 2.44 2.75 -7.54
C ILE A 145 3.67 1.98 -8.00
N ALA A 146 4.87 2.43 -7.62
CA ALA A 146 6.11 1.78 -8.03
C ALA A 146 6.21 0.34 -7.51
N GLU A 147 5.76 0.07 -6.28
CA GLU A 147 5.66 -1.26 -5.69
C GLU A 147 4.75 -2.18 -6.51
N ARG A 148 3.53 -1.72 -6.84
CA ARG A 148 2.60 -2.49 -7.68
C ARG A 148 3.12 -2.75 -9.08
N GLU A 149 3.87 -1.80 -9.64
CA GLU A 149 4.47 -1.91 -10.95
C GLU A 149 5.79 -2.73 -10.94
N GLY A 150 6.26 -3.20 -9.78
CA GLY A 150 7.52 -3.92 -9.66
C GLY A 150 8.75 -3.07 -10.03
N LYS A 151 8.72 -1.76 -9.75
CA LYS A 151 9.75 -0.79 -10.12
C LYS A 151 10.59 -0.36 -8.90
N PRO A 152 11.64 -1.11 -8.54
CA PRO A 152 12.46 -0.80 -7.35
C PRO A 152 13.11 0.58 -7.40
N ASP A 153 13.51 1.06 -8.58
CA ASP A 153 14.04 2.41 -8.73
C ASP A 153 12.99 3.49 -8.44
N GLY A 154 11.72 3.20 -8.79
CA GLY A 154 10.59 4.08 -8.48
C GLY A 154 10.35 4.16 -6.98
N MET A 155 10.35 3.01 -6.29
CA MET A 155 10.23 2.93 -4.83
C MET A 155 11.36 3.71 -4.15
N ALA A 156 12.60 3.51 -4.59
CA ALA A 156 13.76 4.22 -4.05
C ALA A 156 13.71 5.74 -4.30
N ARG A 157 13.20 6.18 -5.47
CA ARG A 157 12.99 7.61 -5.75
C ARG A 157 11.95 8.22 -4.81
N ALA A 158 10.83 7.54 -4.61
CA ALA A 158 9.76 7.99 -3.72
C ALA A 158 10.24 8.12 -2.26
N TYR A 159 11.01 7.14 -1.76
CA TYR A 159 11.62 7.23 -0.43
C TYR A 159 12.57 8.42 -0.29
N ARG A 160 13.43 8.68 -1.28
CA ARG A 160 14.32 9.85 -1.24
C ARG A 160 13.56 11.16 -1.22
N ALA A 161 12.52 11.29 -2.06
CA ALA A 161 11.68 12.48 -2.10
C ALA A 161 10.98 12.72 -0.75
N PHE A 162 10.41 11.67 -0.17
CA PHE A 162 9.78 11.72 1.15
C PHE A 162 10.77 12.18 2.24
N LEU A 163 11.95 11.54 2.33
CA LEU A 163 12.95 11.87 3.36
C LEU A 163 13.48 13.30 3.19
N ALA A 164 13.64 13.78 1.96
CA ALA A 164 14.10 15.14 1.69
C ALA A 164 13.10 16.22 2.14
N ALA A 165 11.80 15.91 2.13
CA ALA A 165 10.75 16.85 2.54
C ALA A 165 10.30 16.69 4.00
N TYR A 166 10.61 15.57 4.64
CA TYR A 166 10.01 15.14 5.92
C TYR A 166 10.05 16.21 7.02
N ASP A 167 11.22 16.74 7.36
CA ASP A 167 11.35 17.66 8.49
C ASP A 167 10.58 18.97 8.27
N ALA A 168 10.68 19.53 7.07
CA ALA A 168 9.97 20.77 6.71
C ALA A 168 8.45 20.56 6.69
N GLU A 169 7.98 19.44 6.14
CA GLU A 169 6.56 19.13 6.02
C GLU A 169 5.92 18.77 7.38
N ILE A 170 6.62 18.03 8.23
CA ILE A 170 6.13 17.74 9.58
C ILE A 170 6.07 19.00 10.43
N ALA A 171 7.06 19.89 10.33
CA ALA A 171 7.07 21.16 11.05
C ALA A 171 5.90 22.08 10.63
N ALA A 172 5.36 21.92 9.42
CA ALA A 172 4.20 22.67 8.95
C ALA A 172 2.89 22.32 9.67
N GLY A 173 2.83 21.22 10.43
CA GLY A 173 1.72 20.92 11.34
C GLY A 173 0.36 20.64 10.68
N ARG A 174 0.35 20.23 9.41
CA ARG A 174 -0.88 20.00 8.63
C ARG A 174 -1.79 18.94 9.27
N THR A 175 -3.10 19.17 9.23
CA THR A 175 -4.09 18.27 9.85
C THR A 175 -4.02 16.85 9.28
N GLU A 176 -3.93 16.71 7.96
CA GLU A 176 -3.82 15.41 7.30
C GLU A 176 -2.56 14.64 7.73
N TYR A 177 -1.48 15.32 8.13
CA TYR A 177 -0.30 14.63 8.66
C TYR A 177 -0.48 14.15 10.08
N GLN A 178 -1.32 14.81 10.87
CA GLN A 178 -1.69 14.38 12.21
C GLN A 178 -2.58 13.14 12.11
N ASP A 179 -3.58 13.17 11.24
CA ASP A 179 -4.52 12.06 11.01
C ASP A 179 -3.80 10.81 10.48
N HIS A 180 -2.78 10.99 9.63
CA HIS A 180 -1.96 9.90 9.07
C HIS A 180 -0.62 9.69 9.78
N ARG A 181 -0.42 10.23 10.98
CA ARG A 181 0.90 10.28 11.63
C ARG A 181 1.57 8.92 11.76
N GLY A 182 0.83 7.92 12.22
CA GLY A 182 1.35 6.57 12.39
C GLY A 182 1.81 5.93 11.07
N LEU A 183 1.13 6.23 9.97
CA LEU A 183 1.52 5.73 8.65
C LEU A 183 2.76 6.46 8.12
N ILE A 184 2.80 7.78 8.28
CA ILE A 184 3.94 8.63 7.89
C ILE A 184 5.21 8.19 8.63
N ASP A 185 5.12 7.93 9.93
CA ASP A 185 6.27 7.50 10.74
C ASP A 185 6.78 6.12 10.32
N ARG A 186 5.88 5.14 10.12
CA ARG A 186 6.28 3.82 9.58
C ARG A 186 6.94 3.93 8.21
N PHE A 187 6.42 4.79 7.34
CA PHE A 187 7.00 5.00 6.02
C PHE A 187 8.39 5.65 6.10
N ARG A 188 8.58 6.61 7.01
CA ARG A 188 9.91 7.19 7.30
C ARG A 188 10.89 6.13 7.74
N ASP A 189 10.51 5.30 8.70
CA ASP A 189 11.39 4.28 9.27
C ASP A 189 11.76 3.23 8.21
N ALA A 190 10.81 2.84 7.35
CA ALA A 190 11.08 1.97 6.20
C ALA A 190 12.02 2.64 5.17
N ALA A 191 11.79 3.92 4.86
CA ALA A 191 12.64 4.70 3.95
C ALA A 191 14.09 4.81 4.47
N ALA A 192 14.26 5.08 5.77
CA ALA A 192 15.57 5.17 6.42
C ALA A 192 16.32 3.83 6.39
N GLN A 193 15.63 2.73 6.71
CA GLN A 193 16.20 1.38 6.61
C GLN A 193 16.62 1.05 5.17
N ALA A 194 15.79 1.38 4.19
CA ALA A 194 16.11 1.18 2.78
C ALA A 194 17.33 1.98 2.34
N ALA A 195 17.50 3.21 2.84
CA ALA A 195 18.66 4.06 2.57
C ALA A 195 19.96 3.55 3.21
N ALA A 196 19.87 2.90 4.39
CA ALA A 196 21.01 2.34 5.10
C ALA A 196 21.54 1.02 4.51
N ARG A 197 20.74 0.30 3.70
CA ARG A 197 21.16 -0.97 3.08
C ARG A 197 22.30 -0.74 2.07
N PRO A 198 23.46 -1.41 2.19
CA PRO A 198 24.58 -1.25 1.28
C PRO A 198 24.23 -1.73 -0.14
N ALA A 199 24.77 -1.03 -1.15
CA ALA A 199 24.43 -1.23 -2.57
C ALA A 199 24.70 -2.66 -3.09
N ALA A 200 25.58 -3.43 -2.44
CA ALA A 200 25.91 -4.80 -2.83
C ALA A 200 24.80 -5.84 -2.51
N ALA A 201 23.85 -5.51 -1.62
CA ALA A 201 22.73 -6.39 -1.27
C ALA A 201 21.46 -6.13 -2.12
N ARG A 202 21.56 -5.35 -3.20
CA ARG A 202 20.43 -4.93 -4.05
C ARG A 202 20.39 -5.61 -5.43
N ALA A 203 21.30 -6.53 -5.73
CA ALA A 203 21.30 -7.24 -7.00
C ALA A 203 20.34 -8.45 -6.93
N PRO A 204 19.35 -8.59 -7.84
CA PRO A 204 18.57 -9.81 -7.91
C PRO A 204 19.50 -10.97 -8.33
N GLY A 205 19.45 -12.06 -7.57
CA GLY A 205 20.16 -13.29 -7.87
C GLY A 205 19.94 -13.72 -9.33
N LYS A 206 21.04 -13.98 -10.04
CA LYS A 206 21.06 -14.46 -11.43
C LYS A 206 20.39 -15.83 -11.57
#